data_AF-A0A3R7NPW8-F1
#
_entry.id   AF-A0A3R7NPW8-F1
#
_cell.length_a   1.000
_cell.length_b   1.000
_cell.length_c   1.000
_cell.angle_alpha   90.00
_cell.angle_beta   90.00
_cell.angle_gamma   90.00
#
_symmetry.space_group_name_H-M   'P 1'
#
loop_
_entity.id
_entity.type
_entity.pdbx_description
1 polymer ?
#
loop_
_entity_poly.entity_id
_entity_poly.type
_entity_poly.pdbx_seq_one_letter_code
_entity_poly.pdbx_strand_id
1 'polypeptide(L)'
;MGERKGVNKYYPPDYDPSKGGLNKFQGTHALRERARKLHMGILIIRFEMPYNIWCEGCENHIGTGVRYNAEKKKVGMYYSTPIYQFRMKCHLCDNHFEIKTDPANLDYVIVSGARRQERRWDPTENEQVVPEDKGVTRKMAADAMFRLEHGVDDKNKSKKIDLSLRQLEEFQTERWFDDYGANRALRAAMR
;
A
#
# COMPACT_ATOMS: atom_id res chain seq x y z
N MET A 1 -26.78 24.97 -22.90
CA MET A 1 -25.87 23.79 -22.83
C MET A 1 -26.26 22.85 -23.96
N GLY A 2 -25.34 22.48 -24.84
CA GLY A 2 -25.62 21.51 -25.90
C GLY A 2 -25.77 20.09 -25.35
N GLU A 3 -26.46 19.23 -26.08
CA GLU A 3 -26.58 17.80 -25.75
C GLU A 3 -25.22 17.11 -25.62
N ARG A 4 -25.08 16.23 -24.62
CA ARG A 4 -23.85 15.45 -24.38
C ARG A 4 -23.44 14.60 -25.59
N LYS A 5 -24.40 14.13 -26.38
CA LYS A 5 -24.20 13.32 -27.59
C LYS A 5 -24.83 13.99 -28.81
N GLY A 6 -24.59 15.29 -28.98
CA GLY A 6 -25.02 15.98 -30.20
C GLY A 6 -24.44 15.30 -31.45
N VAL A 7 -25.33 14.84 -32.33
CA VAL A 7 -24.98 14.22 -33.62
C VAL A 7 -24.40 15.25 -34.59
N ASN A 8 -24.99 16.44 -34.60
CA ASN A 8 -24.58 17.54 -35.45
C ASN A 8 -23.83 18.59 -34.62
N LYS A 9 -22.63 18.96 -35.07
CA LYS A 9 -21.85 20.06 -34.51
C LYS A 9 -21.79 21.15 -35.57
N TYR A 10 -21.94 22.40 -35.14
CA TYR A 10 -21.76 23.53 -36.04
C TYR A 10 -20.29 23.62 -36.45
N TYR A 11 -20.03 23.59 -37.74
CA TYR A 11 -18.73 23.88 -38.33
C TYR A 11 -18.82 25.25 -39.01
N PRO A 12 -17.98 26.23 -38.63
CA PRO A 12 -17.94 27.53 -39.28
C PRO A 12 -17.69 27.40 -40.79
N PRO A 13 -18.21 28.29 -41.65
CA PRO A 13 -17.97 28.25 -43.09
C PRO A 13 -16.48 28.29 -43.48
N ASP A 14 -15.66 28.95 -42.66
CA ASP A 14 -14.21 29.09 -42.87
C ASP A 14 -13.40 27.87 -42.40
N TYR A 15 -14.06 26.85 -41.81
CA TYR A 15 -13.39 25.67 -41.28
C TYR A 15 -13.07 24.67 -42.40
N ASP A 16 -11.78 24.52 -42.70
CA ASP A 16 -11.25 23.46 -43.57
C ASP A 16 -10.90 22.20 -42.76
N PRO A 17 -11.55 21.05 -43.00
CA PRO A 17 -11.23 19.79 -42.31
C PRO A 17 -9.77 19.33 -42.53
N SER A 18 -9.17 19.68 -43.67
CA SER A 18 -7.78 19.33 -44.01
C SER A 18 -6.75 20.02 -43.12
N LYS A 19 -7.07 21.15 -42.49
CA LYS A 19 -6.15 21.94 -41.64
C LYS A 19 -6.11 21.44 -40.18
N GLY A 20 -7.02 20.52 -39.82
CA GLY A 20 -7.08 19.84 -38.53
C GLY A 20 -8.49 19.89 -37.92
N GLY A 21 -8.64 19.34 -36.71
CA GLY A 21 -9.92 19.31 -36.02
C GLY A 21 -10.42 20.68 -35.53
N LEU A 22 -11.73 20.80 -35.29
CA LEU A 22 -12.40 22.03 -34.84
C LEU A 22 -11.73 22.69 -33.61
N ASN A 23 -11.22 21.89 -32.68
CA ASN A 23 -10.50 22.39 -31.50
C ASN A 23 -9.24 23.18 -31.91
N LYS A 24 -8.49 22.69 -32.91
CA LYS A 24 -7.29 23.36 -33.44
C LYS A 24 -7.66 24.66 -34.16
N PHE A 25 -8.77 24.66 -34.91
CA PHE A 25 -9.31 25.86 -35.55
C PHE A 25 -9.70 26.94 -34.52
N GLN A 26 -10.28 26.54 -33.39
CA GLN A 26 -10.65 27.42 -32.29
C GLN A 26 -9.48 27.76 -31.35
N GLY A 27 -8.27 27.24 -31.60
CA GLY A 27 -7.11 27.40 -30.70
C GLY A 27 -7.29 26.77 -29.32
N THR A 28 -8.27 25.87 -29.14
CA THR A 28 -8.56 25.20 -27.87
C THR A 28 -7.99 23.79 -27.85
N HIS A 29 -7.55 23.33 -26.68
CA HIS A 29 -7.14 21.94 -26.50
C HIS A 29 -8.34 21.06 -26.13
N ALA A 30 -8.38 19.80 -26.60
CA ALA A 30 -9.47 18.87 -26.30
C ALA A 30 -9.68 18.64 -24.79
N LEU A 31 -8.58 18.62 -24.03
CA LEU A 31 -8.56 18.48 -22.57
C LEU A 31 -8.71 19.82 -21.82
N ARG A 32 -8.87 20.95 -22.55
CA ARG A 32 -9.04 22.31 -22.02
C ARG A 32 -8.04 22.62 -20.89
N GLU A 33 -8.52 23.06 -19.73
CA GLU A 33 -7.73 23.45 -18.57
C GLU A 33 -6.82 22.34 -18.03
N ARG A 34 -7.20 21.06 -18.19
CA ARG A 34 -6.37 19.93 -17.73
C ARG A 34 -5.03 19.85 -18.44
N ALA A 35 -4.97 20.37 -19.67
CA ALA A 35 -3.77 20.40 -20.49
C ALA A 35 -2.99 21.73 -20.40
N ARG A 36 -3.31 22.61 -19.43
CA ARG A 36 -2.61 23.90 -19.26
C ARG A 36 -1.08 23.74 -19.12
N LYS A 37 -0.64 22.66 -18.46
CA LYS A 37 0.79 22.34 -18.24
C LYS A 37 1.35 21.28 -19.20
N LEU A 38 0.68 21.02 -20.33
CA LEU A 38 1.09 19.98 -21.26
C LEU A 38 2.46 20.25 -21.90
N HIS A 39 2.82 21.52 -22.09
CA HIS A 39 4.14 21.94 -22.57
C HIS A 39 5.29 21.52 -21.61
N MET A 40 5.00 21.28 -20.33
CA MET A 40 5.94 20.74 -19.34
C MET A 40 5.87 19.20 -19.23
N GLY A 41 5.05 18.54 -20.06
CA GLY A 41 4.77 17.11 -19.97
C GLY A 41 3.87 16.73 -18.78
N ILE A 42 3.16 17.70 -18.19
CA ILE A 42 2.31 17.51 -17.02
C ILE A 42 0.84 17.55 -17.44
N LEU A 43 0.09 16.50 -17.10
CA LEU A 43 -1.35 16.43 -17.31
C LEU A 43 -2.07 16.44 -15.96
N ILE A 44 -3.06 17.32 -15.80
CA ILE A 44 -3.88 17.35 -14.58
C ILE A 44 -4.98 16.29 -14.69
N ILE A 45 -4.97 15.31 -13.79
CA ILE A 45 -5.95 14.22 -13.74
C ILE A 45 -6.64 14.18 -12.38
N ARG A 46 -7.79 13.50 -12.32
CA ARG A 46 -8.42 13.15 -11.03
C ARG A 46 -7.88 11.80 -10.59
N PHE A 47 -7.19 11.78 -9.45
CA PHE A 47 -6.51 10.61 -8.91
C PHE A 47 -7.16 10.21 -7.58
N GLU A 48 -7.39 8.92 -7.37
CA GLU A 48 -7.93 8.38 -6.12
C GLU A 48 -6.79 7.73 -5.34
N MET A 49 -6.75 7.96 -4.02
CA MET A 49 -5.70 7.39 -3.18
C MET A 49 -5.76 5.86 -3.12
N PRO A 50 -4.67 5.14 -3.44
CA PRO A 50 -4.67 3.68 -3.46
C PRO A 50 -4.64 3.05 -2.06
N TYR A 51 -4.09 3.76 -1.07
CA TYR A 51 -4.00 3.30 0.32
C TYR A 51 -3.99 4.50 1.28
N ASN A 52 -4.14 4.20 2.56
CA ASN A 52 -4.07 5.19 3.62
C ASN A 52 -2.65 5.76 3.76
N ILE A 53 -2.56 7.07 3.91
CA ILE A 53 -1.30 7.78 4.13
C ILE A 53 -1.43 8.76 5.28
N TRP A 54 -0.30 9.11 5.88
CA TRP A 54 -0.18 10.26 6.78
C TRP A 54 0.61 11.35 6.08
N CYS A 55 0.11 12.57 6.10
CA CYS A 55 0.83 13.70 5.54
C CYS A 55 1.96 14.13 6.50
N GLU A 56 3.17 14.36 6.00
CA GLU A 56 4.29 14.84 6.83
C GLU A 56 4.13 16.30 7.26
N GLY A 57 3.30 17.08 6.58
CA GLY A 57 3.14 18.50 6.87
C GLY A 57 2.16 18.81 8.00
N CYS A 58 1.02 18.11 8.03
CA CYS A 58 -0.03 18.33 9.03
C CYS A 58 -0.32 17.11 9.91
N GLU A 59 0.43 16.02 9.73
CA GLU A 59 0.29 14.75 10.47
C GLU A 59 -1.11 14.13 10.45
N ASN A 60 -1.99 14.63 9.59
CA ASN A 60 -3.35 14.12 9.45
C ASN A 60 -3.39 12.91 8.52
N HIS A 61 -4.36 12.03 8.81
CA HIS A 61 -4.66 10.85 8.03
C HIS A 61 -5.41 11.21 6.74
N ILE A 62 -5.00 10.61 5.63
CA ILE A 62 -5.73 10.64 4.37
C ILE A 62 -6.15 9.21 4.07
N GLY A 63 -7.46 9.00 4.00
CA GLY A 63 -8.04 7.71 3.69
C GLY A 63 -7.83 7.27 2.24
N THR A 64 -7.86 5.96 2.03
CA THR A 64 -8.01 5.35 0.71
C THR A 64 -9.25 5.90 0.00
N GLY A 65 -9.17 6.12 -1.32
CA GLY A 65 -10.28 6.60 -2.15
C GLY A 65 -10.52 8.11 -2.14
N VAL A 66 -9.79 8.88 -1.31
CA VAL A 66 -9.85 10.36 -1.36
C VAL A 66 -9.37 10.85 -2.73
N ARG A 67 -10.16 11.74 -3.34
CA ARG A 67 -9.94 12.22 -4.72
C ARG A 67 -9.16 13.53 -4.74
N TYR A 68 -8.06 13.56 -5.48
CA TYR A 68 -7.23 14.74 -5.69
C TYR A 68 -7.14 15.14 -7.17
N ASN A 69 -6.91 16.43 -7.41
CA ASN A 69 -6.37 16.88 -8.69
C ASN A 69 -4.85 16.67 -8.66
N ALA A 70 -4.38 15.70 -9.42
CA ALA A 70 -2.97 15.32 -9.43
C ALA A 70 -2.30 15.74 -10.74
N GLU A 71 -1.07 16.21 -10.62
CA GLU A 71 -0.16 16.48 -11.73
C GLU A 71 0.55 15.19 -12.12
N LYS A 72 0.11 14.57 -13.23
CA LYS A 72 0.71 13.37 -13.81
C LYS A 72 1.90 13.76 -14.67
N LYS A 73 3.08 13.26 -14.33
CA LYS A 73 4.33 13.39 -15.09
C LYS A 73 4.90 12.01 -15.41
N LYS A 74 5.42 11.81 -16.63
CA LYS A 74 6.21 10.60 -16.96
C LYS A 74 7.66 10.85 -16.52
N VAL A 75 8.21 9.95 -15.68
CA VAL A 75 9.56 10.14 -15.08
C VAL A 75 10.56 9.10 -15.56
N GLY A 76 10.10 7.89 -15.89
CA GLY A 76 10.98 6.82 -16.36
C GLY A 76 10.23 5.73 -17.11
N MET A 77 10.91 4.61 -17.35
CA MET A 77 10.33 3.40 -17.93
C MET A 77 10.87 2.17 -17.18
N TYR A 78 9.98 1.23 -16.89
CA TYR A 78 10.28 -0.11 -16.41
C TYR A 78 10.07 -1.07 -17.59
N TYR A 79 11.16 -1.48 -18.24
CA TYR A 79 11.14 -2.16 -19.54
C TYR A 79 10.29 -1.37 -20.57
N SER A 80 9.14 -1.91 -20.98
CA SER A 80 8.19 -1.25 -21.90
C SER A 80 7.14 -0.38 -21.20
N THR A 81 6.99 -0.49 -19.87
CA THR A 81 5.93 0.18 -19.11
C THR A 81 6.40 1.54 -18.58
N PRO A 82 5.70 2.65 -18.86
CA PRO A 82 6.07 3.97 -18.35
C PRO A 82 5.83 4.10 -16.84
N ILE A 83 6.80 4.68 -16.14
CA ILE A 83 6.68 5.05 -14.72
C ILE A 83 6.12 6.47 -14.64
N TYR A 84 4.97 6.60 -13.98
CA TYR A 84 4.32 7.88 -13.73
C TYR A 84 4.55 8.35 -12.30
N GLN A 85 4.77 9.65 -12.16
CA GLN A 85 4.81 10.35 -10.89
C GLN A 85 3.59 11.27 -10.81
N PHE A 86 2.93 11.25 -9.66
CA PHE A 86 1.77 12.06 -9.33
C PHE A 86 2.13 13.01 -8.20
N ARG A 87 2.10 14.30 -8.48
CA ARG A 87 2.25 15.33 -7.46
C ARG A 87 0.87 15.91 -7.15
N MET A 88 0.52 15.98 -5.86
CA MET A 88 -0.75 16.57 -5.44
C MET A 88 -0.62 17.28 -4.10
N LYS A 89 -1.52 18.23 -3.88
CA LYS A 89 -1.58 19.05 -2.67
C LYS A 89 -2.46 18.38 -1.62
N CYS A 90 -2.05 18.42 -0.35
CA CYS A 90 -2.91 18.01 0.76
C CYS A 90 -4.17 18.90 0.82
N HIS A 91 -5.29 18.33 1.27
CA HIS A 91 -6.54 19.09 1.42
C HIS A 91 -6.56 19.94 2.71
N LEU A 92 -5.72 19.60 3.69
CA LEU A 92 -5.64 20.25 4.99
C LEU A 92 -4.46 21.24 5.11
N CYS A 93 -3.43 21.11 4.28
CA CYS A 93 -2.24 21.96 4.35
C CYS A 93 -1.68 22.29 2.97
N ASP A 94 -0.72 23.22 2.93
CA ASP A 94 -0.03 23.61 1.69
C ASP A 94 1.07 22.65 1.25
N ASN A 95 1.30 21.58 2.02
CA ASN A 95 2.29 20.57 1.66
C ASN A 95 1.86 19.78 0.41
N HIS A 96 2.85 19.44 -0.40
CA HIS A 96 2.69 18.60 -1.58
C HIS A 96 3.39 17.28 -1.34
N PHE A 97 2.75 16.20 -1.76
CA PHE A 97 3.36 14.88 -1.70
C PHE A 97 3.38 14.25 -3.09
N GLU A 98 4.34 13.36 -3.29
CA GLU A 98 4.66 12.76 -4.57
C GLU A 98 4.61 11.24 -4.48
N ILE A 99 3.88 10.62 -5.40
CA ILE A 99 3.70 9.17 -5.46
C ILE A 99 4.11 8.69 -6.85
N LYS A 100 4.86 7.59 -6.93
CA LYS A 100 5.27 6.93 -8.18
C LYS A 100 4.59 5.57 -8.33
N THR A 101 4.32 5.18 -9.58
CA THR A 101 3.93 3.80 -9.91
C THR A 101 5.14 2.88 -9.84
N ASP A 102 5.00 1.71 -9.23
CA ASP A 102 5.98 0.63 -9.29
C ASP A 102 5.39 -0.59 -10.05
N PRO A 103 5.70 -0.74 -11.35
CA PRO A 103 5.19 -1.85 -12.14
C PRO A 103 5.74 -3.23 -11.72
N ALA A 104 6.85 -3.30 -10.98
CA ALA A 104 7.43 -4.58 -10.55
C ALA A 104 6.57 -5.24 -9.46
N ASN A 105 6.10 -4.44 -8.50
CA ASN A 105 5.30 -4.90 -7.36
C ASN A 105 3.80 -4.63 -7.50
N LEU A 106 3.35 -4.09 -8.64
CA LEU A 106 1.97 -3.65 -8.89
C LEU A 106 1.45 -2.70 -7.80
N ASP A 107 2.34 -1.88 -7.24
CA ASP A 107 2.03 -0.97 -6.13
C ASP A 107 2.41 0.47 -6.48
N TYR A 108 2.11 1.38 -5.56
CA TYR A 108 2.56 2.76 -5.61
C TYR A 108 3.55 3.01 -4.48
N VAL A 109 4.63 3.73 -4.78
CA VAL A 109 5.66 4.09 -3.82
C VAL A 109 5.59 5.59 -3.55
N ILE A 110 5.53 5.97 -2.28
CA ILE A 110 5.60 7.37 -1.88
C ILE A 110 7.06 7.82 -1.96
N VAL A 111 7.31 8.94 -2.64
CA VAL A 111 8.65 9.51 -2.80
C VAL A 111 8.92 10.56 -1.74
N SER A 112 7.93 11.41 -1.47
CA SER A 112 8.08 12.56 -0.57
C SER A 112 6.74 13.06 -0.04
N GLY A 113 6.76 13.71 1.13
CA GLY A 113 5.66 14.50 1.68
C GLY A 113 4.55 13.70 2.37
N ALA A 114 4.67 12.38 2.40
CA ALA A 114 3.74 11.49 3.08
C ALA A 114 4.41 10.16 3.47
N ARG A 115 3.90 9.54 4.53
CA ARG A 115 4.24 8.17 4.93
C ARG A 115 3.06 7.25 4.69
N ARG A 116 3.32 6.02 4.24
CA ARG A 116 2.29 4.99 4.09
C ARG A 116 1.84 4.57 5.48
N GLN A 117 0.53 4.44 5.70
CA GLN A 117 0.04 3.71 6.85
C GLN A 117 0.17 2.21 6.53
N GLU A 118 1.25 1.59 6.99
CA GLU A 118 1.45 0.14 6.85
C GLU A 118 0.42 -0.57 7.75
N ARG A 119 -0.60 -1.17 7.13
CA ARG A 119 -1.56 -2.09 7.79
C ARG A 119 -1.41 -3.51 7.27
N ARG A 120 -0.35 -3.77 6.49
CA ARG A 120 -0.03 -5.12 6.06
C ARG A 120 0.35 -5.89 7.32
N TRP A 121 -0.35 -7.01 7.53
CA TRP A 121 -0.06 -7.90 8.62
C TRP A 121 1.34 -8.47 8.42
N ASP A 122 2.28 -8.12 9.30
CA ASP A 122 3.55 -8.84 9.42
C ASP A 122 3.37 -9.94 10.47
N PRO A 123 3.39 -11.23 10.06
CA PRO A 123 3.32 -12.35 10.99
C PRO A 123 4.46 -12.36 12.01
N THR A 124 5.61 -11.77 11.65
CA THR A 124 6.84 -11.78 12.43
C THR A 124 6.77 -10.83 13.62
N GLU A 125 6.08 -9.70 13.48
CA GLU A 125 5.96 -8.68 14.54
C GLU A 125 5.01 -9.11 15.67
N ASN A 126 4.12 -10.07 15.43
CA ASN A 126 3.10 -10.50 16.39
C ASN A 126 3.42 -11.84 17.09
N GLU A 127 4.67 -12.31 17.03
CA GLU A 127 5.12 -13.58 17.61
C GLU A 127 4.29 -14.81 17.17
N GLN A 128 3.58 -14.71 16.04
CA GLN A 128 2.83 -15.82 15.49
C GLN A 128 3.79 -16.79 14.78
N VAL A 129 3.40 -18.07 14.77
CA VAL A 129 4.14 -19.09 14.01
C VAL A 129 3.99 -18.77 12.52
N VAL A 130 5.01 -18.11 11.97
CA VAL A 130 5.07 -17.74 10.56
C VAL A 130 5.27 -19.01 9.74
N PRO A 131 4.44 -19.28 8.72
CA PRO A 131 4.73 -20.33 7.76
C PRO A 131 6.09 -20.06 7.12
N GLU A 132 6.90 -21.09 6.96
CA GLU A 132 8.22 -20.92 6.38
C GLU A 132 8.18 -20.29 4.98
N ASP A 133 9.22 -19.52 4.66
CA ASP A 133 9.32 -18.82 3.38
C ASP A 133 9.19 -19.80 2.19
N LYS A 134 8.59 -19.30 1.10
CA LYS A 134 8.39 -20.06 -0.15
C LYS A 134 9.72 -20.57 -0.72
N GLY A 135 10.83 -19.88 -0.42
CA GLY A 135 12.17 -20.35 -0.77
C GLY A 135 12.59 -21.60 0.00
N VAL A 136 12.32 -21.65 1.30
CA VAL A 136 12.67 -22.77 2.18
C VAL A 136 11.83 -23.99 1.85
N THR A 137 10.51 -23.81 1.67
CA THR A 137 9.63 -24.89 1.23
C THR A 137 10.02 -25.48 -0.12
N ARG A 138 10.47 -24.65 -1.07
CA ARG A 138 11.01 -25.13 -2.36
C ARG A 138 12.31 -25.91 -2.18
N LYS A 139 13.22 -25.46 -1.31
CA LYS A 139 14.46 -26.19 -1.00
C LYS A 139 14.18 -27.51 -0.31
N MET A 140 13.26 -27.56 0.65
CA MET A 140 12.80 -28.82 1.24
C MET A 140 12.19 -29.75 0.22
N ALA A 141 11.47 -29.23 -0.79
CA ALA A 141 10.91 -30.05 -1.85
C ALA A 141 12.00 -30.63 -2.76
N ALA A 142 13.02 -29.84 -3.09
CA ALA A 142 14.06 -30.19 -4.05
C ALA A 142 15.21 -31.02 -3.46
N ASP A 143 15.60 -30.77 -2.20
CA ASP A 143 16.75 -31.39 -1.55
C ASP A 143 16.31 -32.25 -0.35
N ALA A 144 16.59 -33.55 -0.44
CA ALA A 144 16.26 -34.53 0.59
C ALA A 144 17.12 -34.39 1.86
N MET A 145 18.39 -33.96 1.72
CA MET A 145 19.29 -33.78 2.86
C MET A 145 18.87 -32.57 3.69
N PHE A 146 18.59 -31.45 3.02
CA PHE A 146 18.09 -30.23 3.66
C PHE A 146 16.78 -30.46 4.43
N ARG A 147 15.85 -31.26 3.88
CA ARG A 147 14.61 -31.65 4.56
C ARG A 147 14.88 -32.47 5.83
N LEU A 148 15.84 -33.39 5.78
CA LEU A 148 16.19 -34.24 6.91
C LEU A 148 16.81 -33.41 8.05
N GLU A 149 17.73 -32.49 7.71
CA GLU A 149 18.35 -31.56 8.68
C GLU A 149 17.31 -30.65 9.35
N HIS A 150 16.42 -30.03 8.57
CA HIS A 150 15.31 -29.23 9.13
C HIS A 150 14.42 -30.04 10.06
N GLY A 151 14.06 -31.27 9.66
CA GLY A 151 13.26 -32.15 10.51
C GLY A 151 13.94 -32.57 11.82
N VAL A 152 15.28 -32.68 11.84
CA VAL A 152 16.05 -32.93 13.07
C VAL A 152 16.07 -31.70 13.96
N ASP A 153 16.29 -30.52 13.38
CA ASP A 153 16.29 -29.25 14.11
C ASP A 153 14.93 -28.95 14.74
N ASP A 154 13.82 -29.21 14.03
CA ASP A 154 12.48 -29.03 14.57
C ASP A 154 12.18 -29.98 15.73
N LYS A 155 12.63 -31.24 15.64
CA LYS A 155 12.56 -32.18 16.78
C LYS A 155 13.39 -31.69 17.97
N ASN A 156 14.56 -31.11 17.73
CA ASN A 156 15.41 -30.56 18.79
C ASN A 156 14.78 -29.33 19.45
N LYS A 157 14.18 -28.43 18.66
CA LYS A 157 13.41 -27.29 19.17
C LYS A 157 12.22 -27.77 20.02
N SER A 158 11.46 -28.74 19.52
CA SER A 158 10.32 -29.34 20.23
C SER A 158 10.76 -29.92 21.58
N LYS A 159 11.85 -30.70 21.64
CA LYS A 159 12.38 -31.25 22.90
C LYS A 159 12.82 -30.18 23.90
N LYS A 160 13.42 -29.08 23.43
CA LYS A 160 13.80 -27.95 24.30
C LYS A 160 12.57 -27.28 24.92
N ILE A 161 11.52 -27.08 24.11
CA ILE A 161 10.27 -26.46 24.56
C ILE A 161 9.48 -27.41 25.48
N ASP A 162 9.50 -28.72 25.24
CA ASP A 162 8.81 -29.72 26.06
C ASP A 162 9.23 -29.65 27.54
N LEU A 163 10.53 -29.46 27.81
CA LEU A 163 11.03 -29.30 29.18
C LEU A 163 10.42 -28.06 29.87
N SER A 164 10.38 -26.92 29.19
CA SER A 164 9.77 -25.71 29.73
C SER A 164 8.25 -25.83 29.90
N LEU A 165 7.57 -26.54 29.00
CA LEU A 165 6.13 -26.77 29.10
C LEU A 165 5.80 -27.64 30.32
N ARG A 166 6.57 -28.71 30.57
CA ARG A 166 6.39 -29.55 31.77
C ARG A 166 6.60 -28.76 33.05
N GLN A 167 7.62 -27.91 33.11
CA GLN A 167 7.84 -27.03 34.27
C GLN A 167 6.68 -26.08 34.50
N LEU A 168 6.09 -25.52 33.44
CA LEU A 168 4.91 -24.67 33.54
C LEU A 168 3.66 -25.44 33.96
N GLU A 169 3.48 -26.67 33.47
CA GLU A 169 2.38 -27.57 33.89
C GLU A 169 2.50 -27.95 35.37
N GLU A 170 3.69 -28.31 35.83
CA GLU A 170 3.97 -28.61 37.24
C GLU A 170 3.67 -27.38 38.11
N PHE A 171 4.20 -26.21 37.73
CA PHE A 171 3.94 -24.95 38.44
C PHE A 171 2.45 -24.60 38.49
N GLN A 172 1.73 -24.80 37.38
CA GLN A 172 0.28 -24.58 37.33
C GLN A 172 -0.44 -25.56 38.26
N THR A 173 -0.08 -26.84 38.24
CA THR A 173 -0.73 -27.89 39.05
C THR A 173 -0.54 -27.61 40.54
N GLU A 174 0.67 -27.22 40.97
CA GLU A 174 0.94 -26.82 42.36
C GLU A 174 0.09 -25.62 42.80
N ARG A 175 -0.04 -24.61 41.93
CA ARG A 175 -0.82 -23.40 42.22
C ARG A 175 -2.32 -23.67 42.32
N TRP A 176 -2.83 -24.60 41.51
CA TRP A 176 -4.25 -24.99 41.51
C TRP A 176 -4.58 -26.02 42.60
N PHE A 177 -3.58 -26.70 43.15
CA PHE A 177 -3.78 -27.57 44.30
C PHE A 177 -4.09 -26.77 45.58
N ASP A 178 -3.50 -25.56 45.74
CA ASP A 178 -3.81 -24.65 46.86
C ASP A 178 -4.83 -23.56 46.47
N ASP A 179 -6.08 -23.99 46.28
CA ASP A 179 -7.21 -23.10 46.02
C ASP A 179 -7.39 -22.01 47.09
N TYR A 180 -7.06 -22.31 48.35
CA TYR A 180 -7.20 -21.37 49.45
C TYR A 180 -6.16 -20.24 49.38
N GLY A 181 -4.89 -20.59 49.16
CA GLY A 181 -3.79 -19.63 48.98
C GLY A 181 -4.00 -18.74 47.75
N ALA A 182 -4.44 -19.32 46.64
CA ALA A 182 -4.79 -18.58 45.42
C ALA A 182 -5.92 -17.56 45.68
N ASN A 183 -7.00 -17.98 46.35
CA ASN A 183 -8.11 -17.10 46.72
C ASN A 183 -7.70 -16.00 47.72
N ARG A 184 -6.81 -16.30 48.67
CA ARG A 184 -6.29 -15.31 49.62
C ARG A 184 -5.45 -14.24 48.91
N ALA A 185 -4.56 -14.64 48.00
CA ALA A 185 -3.75 -13.72 47.21
C ALA A 185 -4.62 -12.82 46.31
N LEU A 186 -5.64 -13.38 45.67
CA LEU A 186 -6.60 -12.62 44.86
C LEU A 186 -7.35 -11.57 45.70
N ARG A 187 -7.85 -11.94 46.88
CA ARG A 187 -8.53 -11.02 47.81
C ARG A 187 -7.62 -9.92 48.33
N ALA A 188 -6.33 -10.20 48.51
CA ALA A 188 -5.34 -9.20 48.92
C ALA A 188 -5.02 -8.21 47.80
N ALA A 189 -4.99 -8.67 46.54
CA ALA A 189 -4.73 -7.81 45.38
C ALA A 189 -5.92 -6.93 44.96
N MET A 190 -7.15 -7.30 45.35
CA MET A 190 -8.37 -6.54 45.07
C MET A 190 -8.80 -5.58 46.19
N ARG A 191 -8.06 -5.51 47.30
CA ARG A 191 -8.22 -4.48 48.34
C ARG A 191 -7.26 -3.33 48.09
#